data_AF-A9U7E4-F1
#
_entry.id   AF-A9U7E4-F1
#
_cell.length_a   1.000
_cell.length_b   1.000
_cell.length_c   1.000
_cell.angle_alpha   90.00
_cell.angle_beta   90.00
_cell.angle_gamma   90.00
#
_symmetry.space_group_name_H-M   'P 1'
#
loop_
_entity.id
_entity.type
_entity.pdbx_description
1 polymer ?
#
loop_
_entity_poly.entity_id
_entity_poly.type
_entity_poly.pdbx_seq_one_letter_code
_entity_poly.pdbx_strand_id
1 'polypeptide(L)'
;ISAAFMTPAGLSIITTSFAEGTARNKALLVYAGTAAAGFSLGLVVGGILSEISWRWVFFGPVLLAFVILLAAIRLIPASGRPEASSKGFDLAGAVSVTAAMLLLVYGVVESSNLGWSWTAGILACSALLFALFATIERRSASPLVRLGIFSASSLVRANLGAMLFAGSFFGFQFVTVLYLQELRSWSSLETGLALLAVGGERYIQESTEKQASSNM
;
A
#
# COMPACT_ATOMS: atom_id res chain seq x y z
N ILE A 1 9.82 3.11 -6.48
CA ILE A 1 10.97 2.45 -5.82
C ILE A 1 11.11 2.91 -4.36
N SER A 2 11.29 4.20 -4.07
CA SER A 2 11.46 4.71 -2.69
C SER A 2 10.30 4.35 -1.74
N ALA A 3 9.06 4.38 -2.22
CA ALA A 3 7.88 4.01 -1.42
C ALA A 3 7.93 2.56 -0.90
N ALA A 4 8.52 1.62 -1.66
CA ALA A 4 8.62 0.22 -1.27
C ALA A 4 9.57 0.01 -0.07
N PHE A 5 10.56 0.88 0.09
CA PHE A 5 11.49 0.86 1.22
C PHE A 5 10.96 1.59 2.44
N MET A 6 10.08 2.58 2.24
CA MET A 6 9.65 3.48 3.31
C MET A 6 8.91 2.74 4.44
N THR A 7 7.98 1.85 4.09
CA THR A 7 7.22 1.04 5.06
C THR A 7 8.11 0.12 5.90
N PRO A 8 8.94 -0.78 5.33
CA PRO A 8 9.80 -1.65 6.13
C PRO A 8 10.88 -0.88 6.89
N ALA A 9 11.43 0.20 6.33
CA ALA A 9 12.41 1.04 7.02
C ALA A 9 11.78 1.76 8.24
N GLY A 10 10.60 2.37 8.06
CA GLY A 10 9.87 3.01 9.15
C GLY A 10 9.49 2.02 10.25
N LEU A 11 9.00 0.83 9.89
CA LEU A 11 8.70 -0.22 10.85
C LEU A 11 9.97 -0.69 11.59
N SER A 12 11.10 -0.84 10.89
CA SER A 12 12.37 -1.22 11.50
C SER A 12 12.87 -0.17 12.50
N ILE A 13 12.78 1.12 12.16
CA ILE A 13 13.13 2.21 13.08
C ILE A 13 12.25 2.14 14.34
N ILE A 14 10.94 1.92 14.19
CA ILE A 14 10.02 1.79 15.34
C ILE A 14 10.39 0.59 16.22
N THR A 15 10.56 -0.59 15.62
CA THR A 15 10.81 -1.82 16.39
C THR A 15 12.18 -1.85 17.05
N THR A 16 13.18 -1.16 16.47
CA THR A 16 14.53 -1.05 17.05
C THR A 16 14.68 0.11 18.04
N SER A 17 13.89 1.18 17.90
CA SER A 17 13.95 2.34 18.80
C SER A 17 13.09 2.18 20.06
N PHE A 18 12.04 1.36 20.01
CA PHE A 18 11.14 1.13 21.14
C PHE A 18 11.20 -0.33 21.64
N ALA A 19 11.41 -0.47 22.95
CA ALA A 19 11.42 -1.76 23.64
C ALA A 19 10.06 -2.48 23.54
N GLU A 20 10.09 -3.81 23.61
CA GLU A 20 8.91 -4.66 23.56
C GLU A 20 7.92 -4.36 24.70
N GLY A 21 6.63 -4.52 24.40
CA GLY A 21 5.53 -4.22 25.32
C GLY A 21 4.81 -2.91 24.98
N THR A 22 4.33 -2.21 26.00
CA THR A 22 3.41 -1.08 25.85
C THR A 22 3.97 0.08 25.03
N ALA A 23 5.28 0.34 25.11
CA ALA A 23 5.93 1.43 24.37
C ALA A 23 5.90 1.19 22.84
N ARG A 24 6.33 0.01 22.38
CA ARG A 24 6.27 -0.36 20.96
C ARG A 24 4.83 -0.44 20.45
N ASN A 25 3.90 -0.98 21.23
CA ASN A 25 2.49 -1.03 20.83
C ASN A 25 1.92 0.37 20.60
N LYS A 26 2.21 1.33 21.51
CA LYS A 26 1.83 2.74 21.31
C LYS A 26 2.45 3.34 20.06
N ALA A 27 3.74 3.10 19.81
CA ALA A 27 4.41 3.61 18.61
C ALA A 27 3.80 3.03 17.32
N LEU A 28 3.47 1.73 17.29
CA LEU A 28 2.78 1.10 16.16
C LEU A 28 1.36 1.64 15.96
N LEU A 29 0.64 1.94 17.04
CA LEU A 29 -0.66 2.59 16.96
C LEU A 29 -0.55 4.00 16.39
N VAL A 30 0.43 4.80 16.82
CA VAL A 30 0.70 6.12 16.25
C VAL A 30 1.07 6.02 14.76
N TYR A 31 1.88 5.03 14.38
CA TYR A 31 2.24 4.79 12.99
C TYR A 31 1.01 4.48 12.12
N ALA A 32 0.16 3.54 12.57
CA ALA A 32 -1.07 3.20 11.86
C ALA A 32 -2.06 4.38 11.82
N GLY A 33 -2.21 5.10 12.93
CA GLY A 33 -3.05 6.30 13.01
C GLY A 33 -2.58 7.42 12.07
N THR A 34 -1.26 7.60 11.94
CA THR A 34 -0.68 8.57 11.00
C THR A 34 -0.95 8.17 9.55
N ALA A 35 -0.88 6.88 9.22
CA ALA A 35 -1.21 6.39 7.88
C ALA A 35 -2.70 6.66 7.53
N ALA A 36 -3.61 6.37 8.47
CA ALA A 36 -5.04 6.64 8.30
C ALA A 36 -5.33 8.15 8.18
N ALA A 37 -4.74 8.97 9.06
CA ALA A 37 -4.88 10.42 9.00
C ALA A 37 -4.32 10.99 7.69
N GLY A 38 -3.18 10.49 7.23
CA GLY A 38 -2.57 10.89 5.96
C GLY A 38 -3.45 10.56 4.76
N PHE A 39 -4.11 9.39 4.75
CA PHE A 39 -5.08 9.03 3.72
C PHE A 39 -6.26 10.02 3.69
N SER A 40 -6.90 10.27 4.84
CA SER A 40 -8.05 11.18 4.93
C SER A 40 -7.69 12.62 4.58
N LEU A 41 -6.58 13.15 5.13
CA LEU A 41 -6.10 14.50 4.81
C LEU A 41 -5.70 14.61 3.34
N GLY A 42 -5.09 13.56 2.78
CA GLY A 42 -4.70 13.51 1.38
C GLY A 42 -5.87 13.63 0.41
N LEU A 43 -7.04 13.04 0.74
CA LEU A 43 -8.25 13.17 -0.09
C LEU A 43 -8.75 14.62 -0.15
N VAL A 44 -8.82 15.32 0.98
CA VAL A 44 -9.30 16.71 1.02
C VAL A 44 -8.28 17.66 0.42
N VAL A 45 -7.02 17.56 0.83
CA VAL A 45 -5.95 18.41 0.29
C VAL A 45 -5.79 18.17 -1.21
N GLY A 46 -5.86 16.92 -1.66
CA GLY A 46 -5.84 16.56 -3.07
C GLY A 46 -6.98 17.21 -3.86
N GLY A 47 -8.21 17.17 -3.32
CA GLY A 47 -9.36 17.86 -3.90
C GLY A 47 -9.12 19.36 -4.04
N ILE A 48 -8.68 20.03 -2.97
CA ILE A 48 -8.37 21.48 -2.98
C ILE A 48 -7.27 21.82 -3.99
N LEU A 49 -6.19 21.05 -4.03
CA LEU A 49 -5.08 21.28 -4.96
C LEU A 49 -5.54 21.10 -6.42
N SER A 50 -6.44 20.15 -6.69
CA SER A 50 -7.02 19.91 -8.01
C SER A 50 -7.84 21.11 -8.51
N GLU A 51 -8.64 21.73 -7.64
CA GLU A 51 -9.45 22.92 -7.96
C GLU A 51 -8.59 24.13 -8.36
N ILE A 52 -7.41 24.30 -7.74
CA ILE A 52 -6.48 25.37 -8.11
C ILE A 52 -5.85 25.06 -9.47
N SER A 53 -5.27 23.86 -9.59
CA SER A 53 -4.77 23.30 -10.84
C SER A 53 -4.30 21.88 -10.58
N TRP A 54 -4.74 20.93 -11.39
CA TRP A 54 -4.35 19.52 -11.33
C TRP A 54 -2.83 19.28 -11.16
N ARG A 55 -1.97 20.16 -11.68
CA ARG A 55 -0.51 20.06 -11.54
C ARG A 55 -0.04 20.06 -10.09
N TRP A 56 -0.75 20.76 -9.19
CA TRP A 56 -0.39 20.84 -7.78
C TRP A 56 -0.55 19.53 -7.02
N VAL A 57 -1.39 18.61 -7.52
CA VAL A 57 -1.51 17.24 -6.99
C VAL A 57 -0.17 16.48 -7.09
N PHE A 58 0.71 16.87 -8.02
CA PHE A 58 2.07 16.32 -8.13
C PHE A 58 3.09 17.06 -7.27
N PHE A 59 3.02 18.39 -7.19
CA PHE A 59 4.00 19.18 -6.43
C PHE A 59 3.77 19.17 -4.91
N GLY A 60 2.52 19.17 -4.46
CA GLY A 60 2.15 19.20 -3.05
C GLY A 60 2.78 18.07 -2.23
N PRO A 61 2.61 16.79 -2.62
CA PRO A 61 3.24 15.66 -1.94
C PRO A 61 4.77 15.74 -1.93
N VAL A 62 5.39 16.27 -3.01
CA VAL A 62 6.85 16.44 -3.09
C VAL A 62 7.34 17.45 -2.06
N LEU A 63 6.66 18.59 -1.93
CA LEU A 63 7.00 19.61 -0.93
C LEU A 63 6.83 19.08 0.49
N LEU A 64 5.73 18.36 0.75
CA LEU A 64 5.48 17.73 2.05
C LEU A 64 6.56 16.68 2.38
N ALA A 65 6.90 15.82 1.43
CA ALA A 65 7.95 14.81 1.59
C ALA A 65 9.32 15.47 1.87
N PHE A 66 9.61 16.61 1.23
CA PHE A 66 10.83 17.37 1.49
C PHE A 66 10.88 17.92 2.93
N VAL A 67 9.79 18.48 3.43
CA VAL A 67 9.70 18.95 4.82
C VAL A 67 9.88 17.79 5.81
N ILE A 68 9.21 16.66 5.57
CA ILE A 68 9.34 15.45 6.39
C ILE A 68 10.80 14.94 6.37
N LEU A 69 11.47 14.96 5.23
CA LEU A 69 12.87 14.56 5.11
C LEU A 69 13.78 15.46 5.97
N LEU A 70 13.61 16.78 5.92
CA LEU A 70 14.38 17.71 6.74
C LEU A 70 14.16 17.47 8.25
N ALA A 71 12.92 17.22 8.65
CA ALA A 71 12.59 16.86 10.03
C ALA A 71 13.21 15.52 10.42
N ALA A 72 13.15 14.51 9.55
CA ALA A 72 13.72 13.19 9.78
C ALA A 72 15.23 13.23 10.01
N ILE A 73 15.97 14.02 9.21
CA ILE A 73 17.42 14.22 9.38
C ILE A 73 17.76 14.80 10.77
N ARG A 74 16.88 15.62 11.35
CA ARG A 74 17.08 16.24 12.66
C ARG A 74 16.60 15.39 13.83
N LEU A 75 15.53 14.63 13.65
CA LEU A 75 14.80 13.95 14.73
C LEU A 75 15.14 12.48 14.87
N ILE A 76 15.58 11.81 13.79
CA ILE A 76 15.91 10.38 13.82
C ILE A 76 17.39 10.26 14.24
N PRO A 77 17.69 9.65 15.40
CA PRO A 77 19.06 9.43 15.82
C PRO A 77 19.81 8.58 14.79
N ALA A 78 21.07 8.92 14.51
CA ALA A 78 21.91 8.07 13.69
C ALA A 78 22.13 6.72 14.39
N SER A 79 21.44 5.68 13.92
CA SER A 79 21.73 4.31 14.34
C SER A 79 23.01 3.83 13.65
N GLY A 80 23.79 2.99 14.36
CA GLY A 80 25.01 2.41 13.81
C GLY A 80 24.73 1.68 12.50
N ARG A 81 25.66 1.78 11.53
CA ARG A 81 25.58 1.03 10.27
C ARG A 81 25.37 -0.46 10.61
N PRO A 82 24.28 -1.09 10.13
CA PRO A 82 24.17 -2.55 10.22
C PRO A 82 25.39 -3.17 9.55
N GLU A 83 25.96 -4.21 10.14
CA GLU A 83 26.96 -5.02 9.44
C GLU A 83 26.35 -5.46 8.10
N ALA A 84 27.01 -5.10 7.01
CA ALA A 84 26.58 -5.49 5.68
C ALA A 84 26.66 -7.02 5.61
N SER A 85 25.51 -7.70 5.75
CA SER A 85 25.47 -9.14 5.54
C SER A 85 25.85 -9.39 4.09
N SER A 86 26.96 -10.09 3.84
CA SER A 86 27.45 -10.40 2.49
C SER A 86 26.59 -11.44 1.74
N LYS A 87 25.29 -11.51 2.04
CA LYS A 87 24.37 -12.41 1.37
C LYS A 87 24.05 -11.82 -0.01
N GLY A 88 24.29 -12.61 -1.05
CA GLY A 88 24.06 -12.22 -2.44
C GLY A 88 22.60 -11.83 -2.68
N PHE A 89 22.38 -10.89 -3.60
CA PHE A 89 21.06 -10.43 -4.00
C PHE A 89 20.50 -11.34 -5.10
N ASP A 90 19.28 -11.84 -4.93
CA ASP A 90 18.61 -12.67 -5.94
C ASP A 90 18.04 -11.81 -7.08
N LEU A 91 18.93 -11.36 -7.96
CA LEU A 91 18.58 -10.52 -9.11
C LEU A 91 17.66 -11.26 -10.09
N ALA A 92 17.89 -12.55 -10.30
CA ALA A 92 17.11 -13.36 -11.21
C ALA A 92 15.66 -13.52 -10.71
N GLY A 93 15.48 -13.77 -9.42
CA GLY A 93 14.16 -13.81 -8.78
C GLY A 93 13.47 -12.45 -8.86
N ALA A 94 14.18 -11.37 -8.52
CA ALA A 94 13.64 -10.01 -8.56
C ALA A 94 13.17 -9.57 -9.96
N VAL A 95 13.96 -9.86 -11.00
CA VAL A 95 13.57 -9.57 -12.39
C VAL A 95 12.38 -10.43 -12.81
N SER A 96 12.40 -11.72 -12.49
CA SER A 96 11.33 -12.66 -12.89
C SER A 96 9.97 -12.26 -12.29
N VAL A 97 9.92 -11.98 -10.98
CA VAL A 97 8.67 -11.59 -10.30
C VAL A 97 8.17 -10.23 -10.75
N THR A 98 9.08 -9.28 -11.01
CA THR A 98 8.73 -7.95 -11.50
C THR A 98 8.14 -8.03 -12.91
N ALA A 99 8.78 -8.78 -13.81
CA ALA A 99 8.27 -8.99 -15.16
C ALA A 99 6.92 -9.73 -15.15
N ALA A 100 6.76 -10.75 -14.30
CA ALA A 100 5.49 -11.45 -14.13
C ALA A 100 4.36 -10.50 -13.70
N MET A 101 4.60 -9.67 -12.68
CA MET A 101 3.63 -8.67 -12.21
C MET A 101 3.28 -7.64 -13.28
N LEU A 102 4.27 -7.14 -14.03
CA LEU A 102 4.04 -6.19 -15.12
C LEU A 102 3.16 -6.78 -16.23
N LEU A 103 3.46 -8.02 -16.67
CA LEU A 103 2.66 -8.71 -17.68
C LEU A 103 1.26 -9.03 -17.18
N LEU A 104 1.09 -9.41 -15.91
CA LEU A 104 -0.22 -9.63 -15.31
C LEU A 104 -1.07 -8.36 -15.38
N VAL A 105 -0.54 -7.24 -14.88
CA VAL A 105 -1.26 -5.95 -14.87
C VAL A 105 -1.55 -5.50 -16.29
N TYR A 106 -0.56 -5.54 -17.19
CA TYR A 106 -0.72 -5.17 -18.59
C TYR A 106 -1.79 -6.01 -19.29
N GLY A 107 -1.74 -7.34 -19.14
CA GLY A 107 -2.71 -8.25 -19.74
C GLY A 107 -4.13 -8.02 -19.24
N VAL A 108 -4.31 -7.68 -17.95
CA VAL A 108 -5.64 -7.36 -17.39
C VAL A 108 -6.14 -6.00 -17.89
N VAL A 109 -5.32 -4.95 -17.81
CA VAL A 109 -5.71 -3.57 -18.19
C VAL A 109 -6.00 -3.48 -19.69
N GLU A 110 -5.14 -4.06 -20.53
CA GLU A 110 -5.25 -3.98 -21.98
C GLU A 110 -6.14 -5.08 -22.57
N SER A 111 -6.76 -5.93 -21.73
CA SER A 111 -7.60 -7.05 -22.17
C SER A 111 -8.76 -6.68 -23.08
N SER A 112 -9.27 -5.45 -22.96
CA SER A 112 -10.37 -4.91 -23.77
C SER A 112 -9.93 -4.39 -25.14
N ASN A 113 -8.66 -4.02 -25.28
CA ASN A 113 -8.06 -3.52 -26.52
C ASN A 113 -7.34 -4.64 -27.29
N LEU A 114 -6.84 -5.65 -26.59
CA LEU A 114 -6.19 -6.83 -27.16
C LEU A 114 -7.21 -7.91 -27.53
N GLY A 115 -7.02 -8.56 -28.68
CA GLY A 115 -7.77 -9.76 -29.01
C GLY A 115 -7.54 -10.88 -27.98
N TRP A 116 -8.56 -11.70 -27.73
CA TRP A 116 -8.55 -12.75 -26.70
C TRP A 116 -7.28 -13.62 -26.68
N SER A 117 -6.79 -14.04 -27.85
CA SER A 117 -5.59 -14.86 -27.97
C SER A 117 -4.32 -14.17 -27.44
N TRP A 118 -4.19 -12.86 -27.65
CA TRP A 118 -3.05 -12.08 -27.15
C TRP A 118 -3.12 -11.91 -25.63
N THR A 119 -4.30 -11.57 -25.12
CA THR A 119 -4.56 -11.49 -23.67
C THR A 119 -4.23 -12.82 -22.98
N ALA A 120 -4.76 -13.94 -23.51
CA ALA A 120 -4.47 -15.26 -22.97
C ALA A 120 -2.97 -15.61 -23.04
N GLY A 121 -2.28 -15.27 -24.13
CA GLY A 121 -0.85 -15.46 -24.28
C GLY A 121 -0.01 -14.67 -23.27
N ILE A 122 -0.36 -13.40 -23.03
CA ILE A 122 0.30 -12.54 -22.04
C ILE A 122 0.09 -13.06 -20.63
N LEU A 123 -1.15 -13.45 -20.29
CA LEU A 123 -1.47 -14.00 -18.97
C LEU A 123 -0.77 -15.35 -18.74
N ALA A 124 -0.68 -16.20 -19.77
CA ALA A 124 0.08 -17.44 -19.72
C ALA A 124 1.58 -17.16 -19.50
N CYS A 125 2.15 -16.18 -20.21
CA CYS A 125 3.54 -15.78 -20.04
C CYS A 125 3.82 -15.26 -18.62
N SER A 126 2.93 -14.43 -18.07
CA SER A 126 2.96 -14.00 -16.67
C SER A 126 2.96 -15.18 -15.70
N ALA A 127 2.05 -16.15 -15.89
CA ALA A 127 1.98 -17.35 -15.05
C ALA A 127 3.27 -18.18 -15.12
N LEU A 128 3.86 -18.32 -16.31
CA LEU A 128 5.15 -19.00 -16.50
C LEU A 128 6.29 -18.27 -15.78
N LEU A 129 6.32 -16.93 -15.77
CA LEU A 129 7.31 -16.16 -15.04
C LEU A 129 7.14 -16.28 -13.52
N PHE A 130 5.91 -16.37 -12.99
CA PHE A 130 5.68 -16.69 -11.58
C PHE A 130 6.18 -18.08 -11.22
N ALA A 131 5.94 -19.07 -12.09
CA ALA A 131 6.48 -20.41 -11.89
C ALA A 131 8.01 -20.41 -11.91
N LEU A 132 8.62 -19.68 -12.86
CA LEU A 132 10.07 -19.51 -12.94
C LEU A 132 10.62 -18.87 -11.66
N PHE A 133 10.01 -17.77 -11.19
CA PHE A 133 10.36 -17.14 -9.92
C PHE A 133 10.32 -18.13 -8.76
N ALA A 134 9.23 -18.92 -8.64
CA ALA A 134 9.12 -19.93 -7.58
C ALA A 134 10.21 -21.00 -7.67
N THR A 135 10.63 -21.39 -8.89
CA THR A 135 11.74 -22.34 -9.06
C THR A 135 13.10 -21.74 -8.74
N ILE A 136 13.33 -20.46 -9.06
CA ILE A 136 14.56 -19.74 -8.70
C ILE A 136 14.67 -19.62 -7.18
N GLU A 137 13.60 -19.17 -6.52
CA GLU A 137 13.55 -19.02 -5.06
C GLU A 137 13.80 -20.32 -4.31
N ARG A 138 13.30 -21.46 -4.81
CA ARG A 138 13.58 -22.78 -4.23
C ARG A 138 15.05 -23.18 -4.29
N ARG A 139 15.80 -22.65 -5.26
CA ARG A 139 17.21 -23.00 -5.51
C ARG A 139 18.18 -21.92 -5.03
N SER A 140 17.67 -20.75 -4.68
CA SER A 140 18.46 -19.59 -4.26
C SER A 140 19.06 -19.80 -2.88
N ALA A 141 20.35 -19.47 -2.72
CA ALA A 141 21.04 -19.48 -1.42
C ALA A 141 20.62 -18.30 -0.52
N SER A 142 19.95 -17.29 -1.09
CA SER A 142 19.42 -16.12 -0.38
C SER A 142 18.04 -15.76 -0.95
N PRO A 143 17.01 -16.59 -0.65
CA PRO A 143 15.66 -16.40 -1.18
C PRO A 143 15.05 -15.07 -0.72
N LEU A 144 14.44 -14.34 -1.65
CA LEU A 144 13.63 -13.15 -1.39
C LEU A 144 12.39 -13.50 -0.56
N VAL A 145 11.81 -14.68 -0.80
CA VAL A 145 10.63 -15.16 -0.09
C VAL A 145 10.91 -16.55 0.46
N ARG A 146 10.90 -16.66 1.79
CA ARG A 146 10.94 -17.96 2.45
C ARG A 146 9.66 -18.73 2.13
N LEU A 147 9.68 -19.59 1.13
CA LEU A 147 8.50 -20.31 0.64
C LEU A 147 7.81 -21.16 1.72
N GLY A 148 8.52 -21.51 2.81
CA GLY A 148 7.93 -22.16 3.98
C GLY A 148 6.81 -21.35 4.65
N ILE A 149 6.76 -20.03 4.45
CA ILE A 149 5.68 -19.15 4.91
C ILE A 149 4.33 -19.55 4.30
N PHE A 150 4.31 -20.04 3.06
CA PHE A 150 3.07 -20.49 2.40
C PHE A 150 2.56 -21.83 2.94
N SER A 151 3.34 -22.55 3.77
CA SER A 151 2.84 -23.75 4.44
C SER A 151 1.88 -23.43 5.59
N ALA A 152 1.97 -22.21 6.15
CA ALA A 152 1.05 -21.72 7.16
C ALA A 152 -0.26 -21.26 6.50
N SER A 153 -1.27 -22.14 6.47
CA SER A 153 -2.57 -21.86 5.87
C SER A 153 -3.26 -20.62 6.46
N SER A 154 -3.06 -20.34 7.75
CA SER A 154 -3.55 -19.12 8.41
C SER A 154 -2.97 -17.86 7.77
N LEU A 155 -1.68 -17.85 7.46
CA LEU A 155 -0.99 -16.71 6.87
C LEU A 155 -1.36 -16.53 5.39
N VAL A 156 -1.52 -17.63 4.64
CA VAL A 156 -2.03 -17.56 3.26
C VAL A 156 -3.44 -16.99 3.24
N ARG A 157 -4.33 -17.46 4.11
CA ARG A 157 -5.71 -16.94 4.23
C ARG A 157 -5.74 -15.47 4.64
N ALA A 158 -4.89 -15.06 5.58
CA ALA A 158 -4.78 -13.66 6.00
C ALA A 158 -4.34 -12.76 4.83
N ASN A 159 -3.32 -13.18 4.05
CA ASN A 159 -2.85 -12.42 2.89
C ASN A 159 -3.90 -12.38 1.76
N LEU A 160 -4.60 -13.48 1.49
CA LEU A 160 -5.71 -13.49 0.53
C LEU A 160 -6.84 -12.57 0.98
N GLY A 161 -7.18 -12.58 2.27
CA GLY A 161 -8.16 -11.66 2.84
C GLY A 161 -7.73 -10.20 2.68
N ALA A 162 -6.48 -9.88 2.97
CA ALA A 162 -5.93 -8.54 2.78
C ALA A 162 -5.92 -8.12 1.31
N MET A 163 -5.59 -9.03 0.39
CA MET A 163 -5.60 -8.78 -1.06
C MET A 163 -7.01 -8.51 -1.58
N LEU A 164 -7.99 -9.33 -1.19
CA LEU A 164 -9.40 -9.17 -1.55
C LEU A 164 -9.97 -7.87 -0.97
N PHE A 165 -9.65 -7.56 0.28
CA PHE A 165 -10.04 -6.32 0.93
C PHE A 165 -9.47 -5.11 0.19
N ALA A 166 -8.16 -5.09 -0.06
CA ALA A 166 -7.50 -3.99 -0.76
C ALA A 166 -8.05 -3.82 -2.18
N GLY A 167 -8.18 -4.90 -2.94
CA GLY A 167 -8.74 -4.87 -4.30
C GLY A 167 -10.17 -4.36 -4.32
N SER A 168 -11.02 -4.82 -3.40
CA SER A 168 -12.41 -4.35 -3.28
C SER A 168 -12.47 -2.88 -2.87
N PHE A 169 -11.63 -2.46 -1.92
CA PHE A 169 -11.57 -1.10 -1.43
C PHE A 169 -11.14 -0.10 -2.51
N PHE A 170 -10.05 -0.39 -3.24
CA PHE A 170 -9.59 0.48 -4.33
C PHE A 170 -10.54 0.45 -5.54
N GLY A 171 -11.12 -0.71 -5.86
CA GLY A 171 -12.12 -0.84 -6.91
C GLY A 171 -13.39 -0.03 -6.61
N PHE A 172 -13.90 -0.14 -5.38
CA PHE A 172 -15.00 0.71 -4.89
C PHE A 172 -14.65 2.19 -5.02
N GLN A 173 -13.49 2.61 -4.51
CA GLN A 173 -13.08 4.02 -4.53
C GLN A 173 -13.03 4.57 -5.95
N PHE A 174 -12.46 3.80 -6.89
CA PHE A 174 -12.37 4.19 -8.29
C PHE A 174 -13.75 4.38 -8.93
N VAL A 175 -14.64 3.39 -8.80
CA VAL A 175 -16.00 3.44 -9.36
C VAL A 175 -16.81 4.58 -8.73
N THR A 176 -16.70 4.78 -7.42
CA THR A 176 -17.40 5.87 -6.72
C THR A 176 -16.94 7.25 -7.21
N VAL A 177 -15.63 7.47 -7.39
CA VAL A 177 -15.10 8.74 -7.92
C VAL A 177 -15.65 8.99 -9.33
N LEU A 178 -15.57 8.00 -10.22
CA LEU A 178 -16.11 8.14 -11.58
C LEU A 178 -17.61 8.43 -11.58
N TYR A 179 -18.38 7.71 -10.77
CA TYR A 179 -19.81 7.96 -10.64
C TYR A 179 -20.12 9.39 -10.17
N LEU A 180 -19.43 9.87 -9.14
CA LEU A 180 -19.67 11.20 -8.60
C LEU A 180 -19.25 12.31 -9.57
N GLN A 181 -18.11 12.17 -10.23
CA GLN A 181 -17.61 13.22 -11.12
C GLN A 181 -18.24 13.17 -12.51
N GLU A 182 -18.36 11.99 -13.13
CA GLU A 182 -18.85 11.88 -14.52
C GLU A 182 -20.38 11.83 -14.61
N LEU A 183 -21.05 11.10 -13.71
CA LEU A 183 -22.52 10.94 -13.75
C LEU A 183 -23.24 11.98 -12.89
N ARG A 184 -22.65 12.38 -11.75
CA ARG A 184 -23.25 13.36 -10.84
C ARG A 184 -22.67 14.76 -10.98
N SER A 185 -21.67 14.96 -11.85
CA SER A 185 -21.04 16.26 -12.13
C SER A 185 -20.51 16.96 -10.88
N TRP A 186 -20.07 16.20 -9.88
CA TRP A 186 -19.46 16.74 -8.68
C TRP A 186 -18.05 17.24 -8.97
N SER A 187 -17.67 18.31 -8.27
CA SER A 187 -16.31 18.83 -8.25
C SER A 187 -15.34 17.85 -7.57
N SER A 188 -14.03 18.09 -7.75
CA SER A 188 -12.99 17.28 -7.10
C SER A 188 -13.06 17.42 -5.58
N LEU A 189 -13.37 18.63 -5.11
CA LEU A 189 -13.52 18.92 -3.69
C LEU A 189 -14.72 18.21 -3.06
N GLU A 190 -15.90 18.29 -3.69
CA GLU A 190 -17.12 17.61 -3.19
C GLU A 190 -16.92 16.09 -3.10
N THR A 191 -16.30 15.52 -4.13
CA THR A 191 -15.95 14.09 -4.16
C THR A 191 -14.99 13.73 -3.02
N GLY A 192 -13.93 14.52 -2.82
CA GLY A 192 -12.96 14.31 -1.74
C GLY A 192 -13.60 14.39 -0.35
N LEU A 193 -14.50 15.34 -0.13
CA LEU A 193 -15.22 15.51 1.14
C LEU A 193 -16.18 14.35 1.41
N ALA A 194 -16.91 13.87 0.41
CA ALA A 194 -17.80 12.73 0.59
C ALA A 194 -17.05 11.43 0.89
N LEU A 195 -15.91 11.21 0.24
CA LEU A 195 -15.05 10.06 0.53
C LEU A 195 -14.42 10.13 1.93
N LEU A 196 -14.11 11.35 2.40
CA LEU A 196 -13.70 11.54 3.80
C LEU A 196 -14.85 11.21 4.77
N ALA A 197 -16.08 11.63 4.46
CA ALA A 197 -17.25 11.35 5.31
C ALA A 197 -17.49 9.85 5.48
N VAL A 198 -17.34 9.06 4.41
CA VAL A 198 -17.38 7.58 4.47
C VAL A 198 -16.29 7.03 5.40
N GLY A 199 -15.10 7.62 5.40
CA GLY A 199 -14.03 7.28 6.34
C GLY A 199 -14.34 7.66 7.80
N GLY A 200 -15.07 8.77 8.00
CA GLY A 200 -15.48 9.30 9.30
C GLY A 200 -16.64 8.54 9.96
N GLU A 201 -17.50 7.90 9.17
CA GLU A 201 -18.67 7.14 9.66
C GLU A 201 -18.26 6.05 10.67
N ARG A 202 -17.08 5.46 10.52
CA ARG A 202 -16.54 4.46 11.47
C ARG A 202 -16.37 4.99 12.90
N TYR A 203 -16.06 6.28 13.07
CA TYR A 203 -15.95 6.88 14.40
C TYR A 203 -17.31 7.15 15.03
N ILE A 204 -18.32 7.47 14.20
CA ILE A 204 -19.69 7.66 14.66
C ILE A 204 -20.25 6.32 15.14
N GLN A 205 -20.02 5.26 14.38
CA GLN A 205 -20.53 3.91 14.68
C GLN A 205 -19.93 3.32 15.96
N GLU A 206 -18.61 3.46 16.17
CA GLU A 206 -17.94 3.01 17.39
C GLU A 206 -18.38 3.82 18.64
N SER A 207 -18.73 5.10 18.46
CA SER A 207 -19.28 5.91 19.55
C SER A 207 -20.67 5.44 19.97
N THR A 208 -21.53 5.08 19.01
CA THR A 208 -22.87 4.53 19.27
C THR A 208 -22.83 3.15 19.94
N GLU A 209 -21.88 2.27 19.60
CA GLU A 209 -21.74 0.96 20.24
C GLU A 209 -21.25 1.04 21.70
N LYS A 210 -20.32 1.96 21.99
CA LYS A 210 -19.89 2.23 23.39
C LYS A 210 -21.02 2.82 24.23
N GLN A 211 -21.87 3.65 23.62
CA GLN A 211 -23.03 4.21 24.31
C GLN A 211 -24.13 3.18 24.57
N ALA A 212 -24.34 2.23 23.64
CA ALA A 212 -25.28 1.15 23.82
C ALA A 212 -24.84 0.14 24.91
N SER A 213 -23.54 -0.16 24.99
CA SER A 213 -22.98 -1.09 25.99
C SER A 213 -22.84 -0.49 27.40
N SER A 214 -22.74 0.83 27.53
CA SER A 214 -22.75 1.52 28.82
C SER A 214 -24.15 1.65 29.44
N ASN A 215 -25.21 1.44 28.66
CA ASN A 215 -26.61 1.58 29.09
C ASN A 215 -27.30 0.22 29.35
N MET A 216 -26.57 -0.89 29.28
CA MET A 216 -26.98 -2.24 29.68
C MET A 216 -26.26 -2.65 30.96
#